data_AF-A0A6A6QPA2-F1
#
_entry.id   AF-A0A6A6QPA2-F1
#
_cell.length_a   1.000
_cell.length_b   1.000
_cell.length_c   1.000
_cell.angle_alpha   90.00
_cell.angle_beta   90.00
_cell.angle_gamma   90.00
#
_symmetry.space_group_name_H-M   'P 1'
#
loop_
_entity.id
_entity.type
_entity.pdbx_description
1 polymer ?
#
loop_
_entity_poly.entity_id
_entity_poly.type
_entity_poly.pdbx_seq_one_letter_code
_entity_poly.pdbx_strand_id
1 'polypeptide(L)'
;MRRWIRTCVQNHEVCRETLSGALVDETAPPVLPTRILEIGPDDSRDPRLIETHGSTGYYAALSHCWGPPHKRPIMTTSENYEERKAGIPWNTIPKAYQHAIIAAREISLTYIWIDSLCIVQNNREDWLRESTKMGDVYESARLTIAASHASDSSQGCFYERPELPEAVELSIAYRSRDGELSGSVFATAMHSDYADISPEFGVLASRAWATQEWLLSRRMIFYTRGCIVWSCKVITQRETGGSFHTTARNPKWKFIVEKYSARFLTNAGDRLIALEGLRREIQKRTKDTYWFGIWKNATPDQLLWYSVEPADRLLSPLEIPTWSWAS
;
A
#
# COMPACT_ATOMS: atom_id res chain seq x y z
N MET A 1 3.90 13.07 9.05
CA MET A 1 3.97 12.69 7.61
C MET A 1 4.99 13.51 6.81
N ARG A 2 4.86 14.85 6.70
CA ARG A 2 5.77 15.72 5.90
C ARG A 2 7.27 15.47 6.15
N ARG A 3 7.67 15.32 7.42
CA ARG A 3 9.07 15.03 7.82
C ARG A 3 9.59 13.72 7.22
N TRP A 4 8.82 12.63 7.28
CA TRP A 4 9.23 11.34 6.73
C TRP A 4 9.41 11.38 5.22
N ILE A 5 8.45 11.98 4.51
CA ILE A 5 8.51 12.12 3.05
C ILE A 5 9.76 12.92 2.66
N ARG A 6 9.97 14.09 3.28
CA ARG A 6 11.13 14.94 3.01
C ARG A 6 12.44 14.19 3.24
N THR A 7 12.58 13.56 4.42
CA THR A 7 13.78 12.80 4.80
C THR A 7 14.04 11.67 3.81
N CYS A 8 12.99 10.90 3.44
CA CYS A 8 13.13 9.79 2.52
C CYS A 8 13.54 10.24 1.11
N VAL A 9 13.00 11.35 0.61
CA VAL A 9 13.36 11.86 -0.72
C VAL A 9 14.77 12.41 -0.77
N GLN A 10 15.18 13.12 0.27
CA GLN A 10 16.48 13.77 0.33
C GLN A 10 17.60 12.77 0.63
N ASN A 11 17.36 11.81 1.52
CA ASN A 11 18.43 11.03 2.15
C ASN A 11 18.39 9.52 1.83
N HIS A 12 17.30 8.97 1.29
CA HIS A 12 17.20 7.52 1.03
C HIS A 12 17.33 7.22 -0.47
N GLU A 13 18.57 7.10 -0.95
CA GLU A 13 18.86 6.80 -2.38
C GLU A 13 18.16 5.51 -2.86
N VAL A 14 18.15 4.46 -2.05
CA VAL A 14 17.47 3.19 -2.36
C VAL A 14 15.96 3.37 -2.62
N CYS A 15 15.34 4.41 -2.07
CA CYS A 15 13.92 4.71 -2.32
C CYS A 15 13.67 5.36 -3.68
N ARG A 16 14.72 5.77 -4.39
CA ARG A 16 14.69 6.26 -5.77
C ARG A 16 14.79 5.12 -6.79
N GLU A 17 14.91 3.88 -6.37
CA GLU A 17 14.85 2.73 -7.28
C GLU A 17 13.43 2.15 -7.32
N THR A 18 13.01 1.63 -8.46
CA THR A 18 11.83 0.74 -8.61
C THR A 18 12.15 -0.65 -8.04
N LEU A 19 11.18 -1.54 -7.98
CA LEU A 19 11.43 -2.96 -7.67
C LEU A 19 12.32 -3.60 -8.74
N SER A 20 12.13 -3.21 -10.02
CA SER A 20 12.96 -3.62 -11.14
C SER A 20 14.39 -3.06 -11.13
N GLY A 21 14.68 -2.07 -10.29
CA GLY A 21 15.99 -1.41 -10.18
C GLY A 21 16.19 -0.22 -11.12
N ALA A 22 15.13 0.25 -11.79
CA ALA A 22 15.18 1.49 -12.54
C ALA A 22 15.22 2.71 -11.60
N LEU A 23 15.94 3.76 -11.97
CA LEU A 23 16.00 4.99 -11.19
C LEU A 23 14.77 5.86 -11.49
N VAL A 24 14.19 6.40 -10.43
CA VAL A 24 13.06 7.33 -10.44
C VAL A 24 13.62 8.73 -10.17
N ASP A 25 13.37 9.66 -11.08
CA ASP A 25 13.63 11.07 -10.86
C ASP A 25 12.61 11.63 -9.85
N GLU A 26 13.08 11.96 -8.64
CA GLU A 26 12.25 12.55 -7.59
C GLU A 26 12.04 14.06 -7.76
N THR A 27 12.72 14.69 -8.72
CA THR A 27 12.62 16.14 -8.99
C THR A 27 11.51 16.45 -9.99
N ALA A 28 11.22 15.52 -10.90
CA ALA A 28 10.15 15.62 -11.87
C ALA A 28 8.88 14.85 -11.43
N PRO A 29 7.68 15.39 -11.67
CA PRO A 29 6.45 14.67 -11.42
C PRO A 29 6.32 13.46 -12.38
N PRO A 30 5.83 12.29 -11.89
CA PRO A 30 5.62 11.12 -12.74
C PRO A 30 4.44 11.32 -13.69
N VAL A 31 4.38 10.52 -14.75
CA VAL A 31 3.18 10.39 -15.60
C VAL A 31 2.03 9.85 -14.74
N LEU A 32 0.88 10.49 -14.83
CA LEU A 32 -0.30 10.08 -14.08
C LEU A 32 -0.92 8.81 -14.68
N PRO A 33 -1.64 8.00 -13.88
CA PRO A 33 -2.44 6.89 -14.38
C PRO A 33 -3.48 7.36 -15.40
N THR A 34 -4.05 6.44 -16.19
CA THR A 34 -5.07 6.75 -17.23
C THR A 34 -6.16 7.69 -16.72
N ARG A 35 -6.60 7.44 -15.48
CA ARG A 35 -7.54 8.27 -14.74
C ARG A 35 -7.09 8.43 -13.30
N ILE A 36 -7.42 9.58 -12.72
CA ILE A 36 -7.10 9.87 -11.32
C ILE A 36 -8.17 10.80 -10.73
N LEU A 37 -8.32 10.82 -9.40
CA LEU A 37 -9.14 11.83 -8.74
C LEU A 37 -8.30 13.08 -8.52
N GLU A 38 -8.75 14.20 -9.08
CA GLU A 38 -8.31 15.52 -8.69
C GLU A 38 -9.06 15.93 -7.42
N ILE A 39 -8.30 16.20 -6.36
CA ILE A 39 -8.84 16.52 -5.03
C ILE A 39 -8.64 17.99 -4.68
N GLY A 40 -7.91 18.76 -5.49
CA GLY A 40 -7.63 20.17 -5.21
C GLY A 40 -6.77 20.38 -3.95
N PRO A 41 -6.37 21.63 -3.68
CA PRO A 41 -5.53 21.96 -2.53
C PRO A 41 -6.30 22.02 -1.20
N ASP A 42 -7.62 22.22 -1.26
CA ASP A 42 -8.48 22.47 -0.10
C ASP A 42 -9.92 21.97 -0.36
N ASP A 43 -10.82 22.29 0.56
CA ASP A 43 -12.23 21.87 0.54
C ASP A 43 -13.10 22.77 -0.36
N SER A 44 -12.53 23.69 -1.14
CA SER A 44 -13.30 24.62 -2.00
C SER A 44 -13.98 23.95 -3.19
N ARG A 45 -13.52 22.75 -3.57
CA ARG A 45 -14.06 21.98 -4.69
C ARG A 45 -14.19 20.51 -4.33
N ASP A 46 -15.29 19.92 -4.79
CA ASP A 46 -15.52 18.50 -4.70
C ASP A 46 -14.48 17.72 -5.53
N PRO A 47 -14.00 16.57 -5.02
CA PRO A 47 -13.13 15.68 -5.79
C PRO A 47 -13.80 15.23 -7.09
N ARG A 48 -13.04 15.14 -8.17
CA ARG A 48 -13.57 14.71 -9.48
C ARG A 48 -12.62 13.78 -10.20
N LEU A 49 -13.18 12.88 -10.99
CA LEU A 49 -12.42 11.99 -11.85
C LEU A 49 -11.92 12.78 -13.07
N ILE A 50 -10.63 12.64 -13.41
CA ILE A 50 -10.08 13.25 -14.63
C ILE A 50 -9.41 12.17 -15.49
N GLU A 51 -9.51 12.35 -16.80
CA GLU A 51 -8.71 11.61 -17.78
C GLU A 51 -7.40 12.37 -17.99
N THR A 52 -6.28 11.70 -17.77
CA THR A 52 -5.00 12.42 -17.63
C THR A 52 -4.32 12.66 -18.97
N HIS A 53 -4.63 11.86 -19.99
CA HIS A 53 -4.01 11.92 -21.32
C HIS A 53 -2.47 11.97 -21.29
N GLY A 54 -1.85 11.31 -20.31
CA GLY A 54 -0.39 11.29 -20.14
C GLY A 54 0.20 12.55 -19.49
N SER A 55 -0.63 13.42 -18.91
CA SER A 55 -0.14 14.50 -18.03
C SER A 55 0.65 13.97 -16.84
N THR A 56 1.45 14.84 -16.25
CA THR A 56 2.33 14.51 -15.12
C THR A 56 1.85 15.19 -13.83
N GLY A 57 1.98 14.51 -12.70
CA GLY A 57 1.64 15.07 -11.40
C GLY A 57 2.05 14.18 -10.24
N TYR A 58 2.30 14.77 -9.07
CA TYR A 58 2.50 14.00 -7.85
C TYR A 58 1.14 13.59 -7.28
N TYR A 59 1.00 12.31 -6.93
CA TYR A 59 -0.24 11.76 -6.42
C TYR A 59 -0.02 10.76 -5.30
N ALA A 60 -1.07 10.53 -4.51
CA ALA A 60 -1.15 9.43 -3.56
C ALA A 60 -1.92 8.25 -4.17
N ALA A 61 -1.63 7.03 -3.76
CA ALA A 61 -2.50 5.87 -4.02
C ALA A 61 -3.16 5.42 -2.71
N LEU A 62 -4.41 4.98 -2.75
CA LEU A 62 -5.09 4.38 -1.60
C LEU A 62 -4.99 2.84 -1.66
N SER A 63 -4.65 2.25 -0.52
CA SER A 63 -4.72 0.81 -0.25
C SER A 63 -5.73 0.59 0.87
N HIS A 64 -6.85 -0.05 0.59
CA HIS A 64 -7.97 -0.17 1.53
C HIS A 64 -8.78 -1.45 1.31
N CYS A 65 -9.65 -1.78 2.26
CA CYS A 65 -10.62 -2.86 2.09
C CYS A 65 -11.92 -2.33 1.46
N TRP A 66 -12.38 -3.03 0.42
CA TRP A 66 -13.71 -2.76 -0.15
C TRP A 66 -14.85 -3.23 0.75
N GLY A 67 -14.57 -4.16 1.67
CA GLY A 67 -15.59 -4.80 2.50
C GLY A 67 -16.42 -5.85 1.76
N PRO A 68 -17.40 -6.46 2.45
CA PRO A 68 -18.31 -7.44 1.86
C PRO A 68 -19.22 -6.82 0.77
N PRO A 69 -19.88 -7.63 -0.09
CA PRO A 69 -20.70 -7.14 -1.21
C PRO A 69 -21.72 -6.04 -0.84
N HIS A 70 -22.37 -6.15 0.32
CA HIS A 70 -23.38 -5.18 0.81
C HIS A 70 -22.78 -3.89 1.39
N LYS A 71 -21.44 -3.79 1.51
CA LYS A 71 -20.69 -2.61 1.98
C LYS A 71 -19.66 -2.11 0.97
N ARG A 72 -19.73 -2.58 -0.28
CA ARG A 72 -18.79 -2.14 -1.31
C ARG A 72 -18.81 -0.61 -1.43
N PRO A 73 -17.65 0.01 -1.69
CA PRO A 73 -17.57 1.45 -1.83
C PRO A 73 -18.34 1.94 -3.05
N ILE A 74 -18.49 3.26 -3.14
CA ILE A 74 -18.86 3.90 -4.40
C ILE A 74 -17.86 3.51 -5.49
N MET A 75 -18.41 3.20 -6.67
CA MET A 75 -17.66 2.72 -7.82
C MET A 75 -17.97 3.59 -9.05
N THR A 76 -16.96 3.73 -9.90
CA THR A 76 -17.16 4.28 -11.24
C THR A 76 -17.66 3.17 -12.16
N THR A 77 -18.76 3.44 -12.84
CA THR A 77 -19.35 2.57 -13.86
C THR A 77 -19.54 3.37 -15.14
N SER A 78 -19.82 2.69 -16.24
CA SER A 78 -20.04 3.35 -17.54
C SER A 78 -21.19 4.37 -17.48
N GLU A 79 -22.19 4.12 -16.63
CA GLU A 79 -23.40 4.94 -16.48
C GLU A 79 -23.13 6.22 -15.69
N ASN A 80 -22.29 6.16 -14.65
CA ASN A 80 -22.00 7.33 -13.80
C ASN A 80 -20.69 8.04 -14.16
N TYR A 81 -20.01 7.62 -15.24
CA TYR A 81 -18.68 8.09 -15.61
C TYR A 81 -18.60 9.62 -15.78
N GLU A 82 -19.53 10.20 -16.54
CA GLU A 82 -19.55 11.65 -16.78
C GLU A 82 -19.95 12.44 -15.52
N GLU A 83 -20.81 11.87 -14.67
CA GLU A 83 -21.12 12.47 -13.36
C GLU A 83 -19.86 12.53 -12.46
N ARG A 84 -19.06 11.45 -12.44
CA ARG A 84 -17.79 11.41 -11.69
C ARG A 84 -16.79 12.45 -12.20
N LYS A 85 -16.82 12.77 -13.49
CA LYS A 85 -15.99 13.82 -14.10
C LYS A 85 -16.44 15.23 -13.73
N ALA A 86 -17.75 15.44 -13.56
CA ALA A 86 -18.30 16.72 -13.11
C ALA A 86 -17.94 17.01 -11.64
N GLY A 87 -17.99 16.00 -10.78
CA GLY A 87 -17.63 16.09 -9.37
C GLY A 87 -18.34 15.07 -8.51
N ILE A 88 -17.71 14.66 -7.41
CA ILE A 88 -18.25 13.73 -6.42
C ILE A 88 -18.53 14.51 -5.14
N PRO A 89 -19.80 14.76 -4.78
CA PRO A 89 -20.13 15.53 -3.60
C PRO A 89 -19.49 14.94 -2.35
N TRP A 90 -18.76 15.75 -1.58
CA TRP A 90 -17.97 15.30 -0.42
C TRP A 90 -18.73 14.38 0.54
N ASN A 91 -19.98 14.73 0.84
CA ASN A 91 -20.84 14.00 1.78
C ASN A 91 -21.26 12.60 1.28
N THR A 92 -21.07 12.31 -0.01
CA THR A 92 -21.33 10.99 -0.61
C THR A 92 -20.09 10.09 -0.63
N ILE A 93 -18.91 10.66 -0.36
CA ILE A 93 -17.64 9.95 -0.36
C ILE A 93 -17.53 9.13 0.94
N PRO A 94 -17.19 7.84 0.88
CA PRO A 94 -16.98 7.01 2.06
C PRO A 94 -15.89 7.57 2.98
N LYS A 95 -16.02 7.33 4.30
CA LYS A 95 -15.13 7.90 5.31
C LYS A 95 -13.66 7.54 5.11
N ALA A 96 -13.36 6.31 4.66
CA ALA A 96 -11.99 5.92 4.31
C ALA A 96 -11.38 6.83 3.24
N TYR A 97 -12.18 7.20 2.24
CA TYR A 97 -11.73 7.98 1.08
C TYR A 97 -11.58 9.44 1.48
N GLN A 98 -12.52 9.98 2.26
CA GLN A 98 -12.41 11.33 2.83
C GLN A 98 -11.11 11.47 3.64
N HIS A 99 -10.82 10.51 4.53
CA HIS A 99 -9.60 10.54 5.34
C HIS A 99 -8.33 10.41 4.49
N ALA A 100 -8.34 9.57 3.45
CA ALA A 100 -7.22 9.46 2.53
C ALA A 100 -6.99 10.76 1.73
N ILE A 101 -8.07 11.43 1.30
CA ILE A 101 -8.02 12.73 0.62
C ILE A 101 -7.44 13.80 1.56
N ILE A 102 -7.92 13.87 2.81
CA ILE A 102 -7.38 14.79 3.83
C ILE A 102 -5.89 14.52 4.05
N ALA A 103 -5.49 13.26 4.21
CA ALA A 103 -4.09 12.88 4.37
C ALA A 103 -3.20 13.24 3.17
N ALA A 104 -3.74 13.15 1.94
CA ALA A 104 -3.04 13.56 0.72
C ALA A 104 -2.91 15.09 0.62
N ARG A 105 -3.98 15.85 0.92
CA ARG A 105 -3.96 17.33 0.97
C ARG A 105 -2.96 17.84 2.01
N GLU A 106 -2.85 17.16 3.15
CA GLU A 106 -1.88 17.49 4.22
C GLU A 106 -0.41 17.43 3.79
N ILE A 107 -0.09 16.77 2.68
CA ILE A 107 1.25 16.74 2.09
C ILE A 107 1.30 17.42 0.72
N SER A 108 0.32 18.29 0.46
CA SER A 108 0.21 19.12 -0.75
C SER A 108 0.12 18.32 -2.04
N LEU A 109 -0.53 17.15 -2.01
CA LEU A 109 -0.85 16.40 -3.22
C LEU A 109 -2.21 16.82 -3.77
N THR A 110 -2.26 17.06 -5.08
CA THR A 110 -3.48 17.49 -5.80
C THR A 110 -4.29 16.30 -6.33
N TYR A 111 -3.69 15.12 -6.33
CA TYR A 111 -4.28 13.93 -6.92
C TYR A 111 -4.21 12.72 -6.00
N ILE A 112 -5.23 11.88 -6.05
CA ILE A 112 -5.24 10.56 -5.41
C ILE A 112 -5.81 9.51 -6.37
N TRP A 113 -5.20 8.34 -6.40
CA TRP A 113 -5.70 7.18 -7.11
C TRP A 113 -6.41 6.23 -6.15
N ILE A 114 -7.66 5.91 -6.47
CA ILE A 114 -8.51 4.97 -5.72
C ILE A 114 -9.09 4.00 -6.74
N ASP A 115 -8.78 2.72 -6.62
CA ASP A 115 -9.12 1.67 -7.60
C ASP A 115 -10.60 1.65 -7.99
N SER A 116 -11.50 1.74 -6.99
CA SER A 116 -12.94 1.68 -7.19
C SER A 116 -13.48 2.87 -8.01
N LEU A 117 -12.76 4.00 -8.01
CA LEU A 117 -13.16 5.23 -8.69
C LEU A 117 -12.37 5.51 -9.97
N CYS A 118 -11.13 5.03 -10.07
CA CYS A 118 -10.26 5.28 -11.23
C CYS A 118 -10.35 4.19 -12.31
N ILE A 119 -11.00 3.07 -12.00
CA ILE A 119 -11.26 1.95 -12.93
C ILE A 119 -12.78 1.82 -13.14
N VAL A 120 -13.21 1.62 -14.39
CA VAL A 120 -14.62 1.43 -14.73
C VAL A 120 -15.03 -0.01 -14.41
N GLN A 121 -15.70 -0.21 -13.28
CA GLN A 121 -15.86 -1.53 -12.65
C GLN A 121 -16.77 -2.50 -13.41
N ASN A 122 -17.72 -1.99 -14.21
CA ASN A 122 -18.62 -2.81 -15.03
C ASN A 122 -18.15 -2.99 -16.48
N ASN A 123 -16.93 -2.55 -16.82
CA ASN A 123 -16.33 -2.75 -18.13
C ASN A 123 -15.14 -3.70 -18.02
N ARG A 124 -15.30 -4.93 -18.52
CA ARG A 124 -14.27 -5.98 -18.40
C ARG A 124 -12.96 -5.62 -19.13
N GLU A 125 -13.05 -4.97 -20.28
CA GLU A 125 -11.86 -4.57 -21.06
C GLU A 125 -11.08 -3.46 -20.36
N ASP A 126 -11.80 -2.47 -19.81
CA ASP A 126 -11.20 -1.42 -18.99
C ASP A 126 -10.55 -1.99 -17.73
N TRP A 127 -11.27 -2.85 -17.00
CA TRP A 127 -10.75 -3.50 -15.81
C TRP A 127 -9.47 -4.30 -16.09
N LEU A 128 -9.44 -5.08 -17.19
CA LEU A 128 -8.26 -5.86 -17.55
C LEU A 128 -7.07 -4.94 -17.92
N ARG A 129 -7.33 -3.89 -18.69
CA ARG A 129 -6.30 -2.91 -19.06
C ARG A 129 -5.73 -2.18 -17.86
N GLU A 130 -6.55 -1.77 -16.90
CA GLU A 130 -6.07 -0.99 -15.75
C GLU A 130 -5.49 -1.88 -14.64
N SER A 131 -6.04 -3.07 -14.38
CA SER A 131 -5.49 -4.02 -13.40
C SER A 131 -4.05 -4.43 -13.74
N THR A 132 -3.73 -4.60 -15.02
CA THR A 132 -2.35 -4.91 -15.47
C THR A 132 -1.35 -3.76 -15.29
N LYS A 133 -1.84 -2.52 -15.17
CA LYS A 133 -1.05 -1.31 -14.88
C LYS A 133 -1.02 -0.94 -13.40
N MET A 134 -1.86 -1.57 -12.57
CA MET A 134 -2.01 -1.23 -11.14
C MET A 134 -0.67 -1.22 -10.41
N GLY A 135 0.24 -2.14 -10.76
CA GLY A 135 1.59 -2.14 -10.17
C GLY A 135 2.38 -0.87 -10.44
N ASP A 136 2.33 -0.38 -11.68
CA ASP A 136 3.00 0.85 -12.10
C ASP A 136 2.40 2.08 -11.39
N VAL A 137 1.08 2.04 -11.11
CA VAL A 137 0.39 3.08 -10.33
C VAL A 137 0.90 3.16 -8.90
N TYR A 138 1.04 2.04 -8.18
CA TYR A 138 1.57 2.06 -6.81
C TYR A 138 3.06 2.39 -6.77
N GLU A 139 3.84 1.91 -7.74
CA GLU A 139 5.28 2.19 -7.81
C GLU A 139 5.59 3.66 -8.11
N SER A 140 4.81 4.29 -8.98
CA SER A 140 4.97 5.70 -9.37
C SER A 140 4.37 6.68 -8.36
N ALA A 141 3.49 6.21 -7.47
CA ALA A 141 2.88 7.06 -6.44
C ALA A 141 3.93 7.72 -5.55
N ARG A 142 3.67 8.98 -5.16
CA ARG A 142 4.52 9.71 -4.22
C ARG A 142 4.47 9.08 -2.83
N LEU A 143 3.28 8.61 -2.46
CA LEU A 143 2.94 7.95 -1.22
C LEU A 143 1.74 7.02 -1.43
N THR A 144 1.79 5.84 -0.85
CA THR A 144 0.60 4.99 -0.69
C THR A 144 0.05 5.13 0.73
N ILE A 145 -1.23 5.47 0.84
CA ILE A 145 -1.95 5.59 2.11
C ILE A 145 -2.67 4.27 2.32
N ALA A 146 -2.39 3.59 3.42
CA ALA A 146 -2.98 2.30 3.75
C ALA A 146 -3.93 2.42 4.95
N ALA A 147 -5.21 2.13 4.74
CA ALA A 147 -6.23 2.07 5.77
C ALA A 147 -6.23 0.68 6.44
N SER A 148 -5.16 0.38 7.19
CA SER A 148 -4.80 -0.99 7.60
C SER A 148 -5.87 -1.74 8.39
N HIS A 149 -6.52 -1.05 9.33
CA HIS A 149 -7.51 -1.63 10.24
C HIS A 149 -8.97 -1.31 9.84
N ALA A 150 -9.19 -0.67 8.70
CA ALA A 150 -10.52 -0.39 8.18
C ALA A 150 -11.01 -1.59 7.35
N SER A 151 -12.04 -2.28 7.85
CA SER A 151 -12.58 -3.50 7.23
C SER A 151 -13.42 -3.25 5.97
N ASP A 152 -13.90 -2.02 5.82
CA ASP A 152 -14.65 -1.56 4.66
C ASP A 152 -14.45 -0.04 4.50
N SER A 153 -14.93 0.53 3.39
CA SER A 153 -14.71 1.95 3.08
C SER A 153 -15.57 2.92 3.90
N SER A 154 -16.60 2.43 4.60
CA SER A 154 -17.40 3.25 5.53
C SER A 154 -16.64 3.56 6.82
N GLN A 155 -15.64 2.74 7.16
CA GLN A 155 -14.73 3.00 8.27
C GLN A 155 -13.65 3.99 7.83
N GLY A 156 -13.53 5.10 8.55
CA GLY A 156 -12.38 5.99 8.40
C GLY A 156 -11.09 5.33 8.86
N CYS A 157 -9.93 5.86 8.44
CA CYS A 157 -8.62 5.42 8.91
C CYS A 157 -8.00 6.35 9.97
N PHE A 158 -8.75 7.37 10.43
CA PHE A 158 -8.32 8.22 11.54
C PHE A 158 -9.04 7.71 12.78
N TYR A 159 -8.29 7.01 13.61
CA TYR A 159 -8.78 6.43 14.85
C TYR A 159 -8.55 7.40 15.99
N GLU A 160 -9.54 7.54 16.86
CA GLU A 160 -9.31 8.11 18.18
C GLU A 160 -8.39 7.16 18.95
N ARG A 161 -7.33 7.72 19.54
CA ARG A 161 -6.32 6.97 20.29
C ARG A 161 -6.26 7.55 21.69
N PRO A 162 -6.12 6.72 22.73
CA PRO A 162 -5.85 7.23 24.06
C PRO A 162 -4.52 7.97 24.05
N GLU A 163 -4.42 9.03 24.86
CA GLU A 163 -3.15 9.74 25.04
C GLU A 163 -2.08 8.76 25.51
N LEU A 164 -0.90 8.84 24.89
CA LEU A 164 0.25 8.08 25.34
C LEU A 164 0.71 8.64 26.68
N PRO A 165 1.10 7.78 27.65
CA PRO A 165 1.74 8.24 28.87
C PRO A 165 2.97 9.08 28.55
N GLU A 166 3.19 10.15 29.30
CA GLU A 166 4.39 10.97 29.14
C GLU A 166 5.65 10.11 29.21
N ALA A 167 6.61 10.42 28.34
CA ALA A 167 7.89 9.76 28.37
C ALA A 167 8.66 10.19 29.63
N VAL A 168 9.16 9.23 30.39
CA VAL A 168 10.00 9.48 31.57
C VAL A 168 11.45 9.49 31.14
N GLU A 169 12.20 10.51 31.55
CA GLU A 169 13.65 10.53 31.38
C GLU A 169 14.27 9.47 32.31
N LEU A 170 15.02 8.54 31.72
CA LEU A 170 15.81 7.57 32.44
C LEU A 170 17.17 8.19 32.73
N SER A 171 17.55 8.25 34.01
CA SER A 171 18.87 8.70 34.47
C SER A 171 19.96 7.67 34.17
N ILE A 172 20.16 7.36 32.89
CA ILE A 172 21.15 6.40 32.40
C ILE A 172 22.25 7.17 31.68
N ALA A 173 23.50 6.90 32.03
CA ALA A 173 24.66 7.41 31.33
C ALA A 173 24.67 6.91 29.87
N TYR A 174 24.26 7.77 28.94
CA TYR A 174 24.42 7.54 27.51
C TYR A 174 25.74 8.12 27.04
N ARG A 175 26.55 7.29 26.36
CA ARG A 175 27.78 7.72 25.69
C ARG A 175 27.54 7.80 24.19
N SER A 176 27.90 8.92 23.59
CA SER A 176 27.88 9.07 22.14
C SER A 176 28.87 8.08 21.49
N ARG A 177 28.82 7.97 20.15
CA ARG A 177 29.79 7.15 19.39
C ARG A 177 31.24 7.58 19.66
N ASP A 178 31.46 8.84 20.02
CA ASP A 178 32.77 9.42 20.28
C ASP A 178 33.18 9.32 21.77
N GLY A 179 32.39 8.66 22.61
CA GLY A 179 32.71 8.35 24.02
C GLY A 179 32.30 9.42 25.03
N GLU A 180 31.80 10.56 24.57
CA GLU A 180 31.30 11.65 25.42
C GLU A 180 29.97 11.28 26.08
N LEU A 181 29.85 11.61 27.37
CA LEU A 181 28.57 11.58 28.09
C LEU A 181 27.70 12.73 27.59
N SER A 182 26.82 12.47 26.63
CA SER A 182 25.99 13.49 26.02
C SER A 182 24.69 12.89 25.49
N GLY A 183 23.56 13.34 26.04
CA GLY A 183 22.21 12.94 25.62
C GLY A 183 21.32 12.52 26.79
N SER A 184 20.02 12.38 26.50
CA SER A 184 18.99 11.91 27.43
C SER A 184 18.32 10.67 26.85
N VAL A 185 18.05 9.67 27.70
CA VAL A 185 17.28 8.48 27.33
C VAL A 185 15.87 8.64 27.89
N PHE A 186 14.85 8.48 27.06
CA PHE A 186 13.45 8.52 27.50
C PHE A 186 12.79 7.17 27.30
N ALA A 187 11.91 6.78 28.22
CA ALA A 187 11.07 5.60 28.11
C ALA A 187 9.59 5.98 28.22
N THR A 188 8.75 5.38 27.39
CA THR A 188 7.29 5.50 27.45
C THR A 188 6.68 4.11 27.37
N ALA A 189 5.50 3.92 27.98
CA ALA A 189 4.77 2.68 27.86
C ALA A 189 4.29 2.49 26.42
N MET A 190 4.56 1.32 25.83
CA MET A 190 3.95 0.97 24.55
C MET A 190 2.49 0.55 24.77
N HIS A 191 1.64 0.78 23.76
CA HIS A 191 0.30 0.20 23.75
C HIS A 191 0.38 -1.31 23.97
N SER A 192 -0.49 -1.83 24.84
CA SER A 192 -0.51 -3.22 25.27
C SER A 192 -0.84 -4.22 24.15
N ASP A 193 -1.47 -3.77 23.06
CA ASP A 193 -1.84 -4.63 21.93
C ASP A 193 -0.97 -4.37 20.69
N TYR A 194 -0.10 -5.34 20.38
CA TYR A 194 0.74 -5.31 19.18
C TYR A 194 -0.07 -5.33 17.89
N ALA A 195 -1.26 -5.96 17.89
CA ALA A 195 -2.11 -6.06 16.71
C ALA A 195 -2.63 -4.68 16.26
N ASP A 196 -2.84 -3.75 17.19
CA ASP A 196 -3.32 -2.41 16.89
C ASP A 196 -2.21 -1.49 16.34
N ILE A 197 -0.94 -1.79 16.57
CA ILE A 197 0.21 -0.98 16.14
C ILE A 197 1.00 -1.60 14.97
N SER A 198 0.59 -2.78 14.51
CA SER A 198 1.25 -3.51 13.44
C SER A 198 0.35 -3.60 12.21
N PRO A 199 0.79 -3.12 11.03
CA PRO A 199 0.00 -3.21 9.80
C PRO A 199 -0.35 -4.65 9.40
N GLU A 200 0.50 -5.62 9.75
CA GLU A 200 0.33 -7.04 9.37
C GLU A 200 -0.87 -7.72 10.05
N PHE A 201 -1.33 -7.17 11.18
CA PHE A 201 -2.52 -7.64 11.89
C PHE A 201 -3.78 -6.88 11.49
N GLY A 202 -3.66 -5.88 10.61
CA GLY A 202 -4.80 -5.19 10.04
C GLY A 202 -5.52 -6.06 9.00
N VAL A 203 -6.84 -5.92 8.93
CA VAL A 203 -7.71 -6.57 7.94
C VAL A 203 -7.25 -6.35 6.50
N LEU A 204 -6.59 -5.23 6.19
CA LEU A 204 -6.01 -4.96 4.88
C LEU A 204 -4.92 -5.98 4.48
N ALA A 205 -4.11 -6.43 5.44
CA ALA A 205 -3.02 -7.39 5.19
C ALA A 205 -3.55 -8.76 4.75
N SER A 206 -4.80 -9.08 5.10
CA SER A 206 -5.48 -10.31 4.70
C SER A 206 -5.90 -10.33 3.23
N ARG A 207 -5.87 -9.19 2.53
CA ARG A 207 -6.25 -9.10 1.10
C ARG A 207 -5.08 -9.45 0.20
N ALA A 208 -5.32 -10.36 -0.75
CA ALA A 208 -4.31 -10.77 -1.72
C ALA A 208 -3.77 -9.58 -2.55
N TRP A 209 -4.64 -8.72 -3.04
CA TRP A 209 -4.28 -7.51 -3.80
C TRP A 209 -3.35 -6.56 -3.04
N ALA A 210 -3.49 -6.47 -1.70
CA ALA A 210 -2.61 -5.65 -0.86
C ALA A 210 -1.13 -6.06 -0.98
N THR A 211 -0.82 -7.27 -1.45
CA THR A 211 0.57 -7.74 -1.64
C THR A 211 1.31 -6.89 -2.65
N GLN A 212 0.70 -6.71 -3.83
CA GLN A 212 1.27 -5.90 -4.90
C GLN A 212 1.33 -4.42 -4.48
N GLU A 213 0.25 -3.93 -3.87
CA GLU A 213 0.15 -2.56 -3.37
C GLU A 213 1.30 -2.25 -2.41
N TRP A 214 1.61 -3.16 -1.47
CA TRP A 214 2.62 -2.93 -0.44
C TRP A 214 4.04 -3.04 -0.95
N LEU A 215 4.31 -4.01 -1.82
CA LEU A 215 5.67 -4.32 -2.28
C LEU A 215 6.15 -3.38 -3.39
N LEU A 216 5.25 -2.91 -4.27
CA LEU A 216 5.61 -1.98 -5.35
C LEU A 216 5.66 -0.53 -4.88
N SER A 217 4.84 -0.15 -3.90
CA SER A 217 4.91 1.19 -3.32
C SER A 217 6.30 1.48 -2.76
N ARG A 218 6.92 2.60 -3.16
CA ARG A 218 8.26 2.97 -2.64
C ARG A 218 8.17 3.56 -1.23
N ARG A 219 7.05 4.19 -0.92
CA ARG A 219 6.74 4.82 0.37
C ARG A 219 5.30 4.53 0.74
N MET A 220 5.08 4.09 1.97
CA MET A 220 3.75 3.86 2.49
C MET A 220 3.60 4.50 3.86
N ILE A 221 2.38 4.97 4.11
CA ILE A 221 1.92 5.32 5.44
C ILE A 221 0.75 4.41 5.79
N PHE A 222 0.90 3.67 6.88
CA PHE A 222 -0.16 2.83 7.41
C PHE A 222 -0.85 3.58 8.53
N TYR A 223 -2.15 3.72 8.39
CA TYR A 223 -3.02 4.12 9.48
C TYR A 223 -3.51 2.86 10.18
N THR A 224 -2.88 2.53 11.31
CA THR A 224 -3.33 1.45 12.19
C THR A 224 -4.20 2.02 13.31
N ARG A 225 -4.88 1.14 14.05
CA ARG A 225 -5.74 1.58 15.16
C ARG A 225 -4.94 2.32 16.23
N GLY A 226 -3.79 1.77 16.63
CA GLY A 226 -2.96 2.28 17.71
C GLY A 226 -1.87 3.26 17.31
N CYS A 227 -1.45 3.35 16.04
CA CYS A 227 -0.46 4.35 15.62
C CYS A 227 -0.46 4.63 14.11
N ILE A 228 0.32 5.62 13.68
CA ILE A 228 0.74 5.76 12.28
C ILE A 228 2.11 5.08 12.11
N VAL A 229 2.24 4.26 11.06
CA VAL A 229 3.51 3.63 10.68
C VAL A 229 3.95 4.15 9.31
N TRP A 230 5.13 4.74 9.25
CA TRP A 230 5.84 4.99 8.00
C TRP A 230 6.63 3.76 7.58
N SER A 231 6.60 3.41 6.30
CA SER A 231 7.47 2.40 5.73
C SER A 231 7.98 2.82 4.36
N CYS A 232 9.29 2.90 4.19
CA CYS A 232 9.95 3.02 2.90
C CYS A 232 10.91 1.85 2.69
N LYS A 233 11.79 1.88 1.68
CA LYS A 233 12.74 0.78 1.44
C LYS A 233 13.89 0.71 2.47
N VAL A 234 14.13 1.79 3.21
CA VAL A 234 15.25 1.89 4.17
C VAL A 234 14.80 1.69 5.61
N ILE A 235 13.66 2.27 5.99
CA ILE A 235 13.20 2.31 7.37
C ILE A 235 11.69 2.10 7.45
N THR A 236 11.28 1.34 8.47
CA THR A 236 9.90 1.29 8.97
C THR A 236 9.89 1.85 10.39
N GLN A 237 9.08 2.87 10.62
CA GLN A 237 9.08 3.66 11.85
C GLN A 237 7.66 4.03 12.27
N ARG A 238 7.35 3.90 13.55
CA ARG A 238 6.11 4.40 14.14
C ARG A 238 6.18 5.91 14.33
N GLU A 239 5.04 6.57 14.48
CA GLU A 239 4.98 8.01 14.77
C GLU A 239 5.70 8.43 16.05
N THR A 240 5.90 7.50 17.00
CA THR A 240 6.72 7.68 18.21
C THR A 240 8.23 7.69 17.95
N GLY A 241 8.67 7.45 16.71
CA GLY A 241 10.08 7.34 16.34
C GLY A 241 10.67 5.94 16.48
N GLY A 242 9.95 5.00 17.11
CA GLY A 242 10.37 3.60 17.23
C GLY A 242 10.48 2.92 15.87
N SER A 243 11.70 2.51 15.50
CA SER A 243 11.96 1.76 14.27
C SER A 243 11.83 0.26 14.52
N PHE A 244 11.31 -0.49 13.55
CA PHE A 244 11.18 -1.93 13.67
C PHE A 244 11.33 -2.62 12.31
N HIS A 245 11.74 -3.89 12.34
CA HIS A 245 11.80 -4.71 11.14
C HIS A 245 10.44 -5.39 10.90
N THR A 246 9.99 -5.36 9.64
CA THR A 246 8.79 -6.06 9.18
C THR A 246 9.14 -6.88 7.94
N THR A 247 8.60 -8.08 7.85
CA THR A 247 8.75 -8.93 6.66
C THR A 247 7.64 -8.67 5.64
N ALA A 248 6.66 -7.80 5.94
CA ALA A 248 5.50 -7.51 5.09
C ALA A 248 5.85 -7.03 3.68
N ARG A 249 6.98 -6.32 3.56
CA ARG A 249 7.46 -5.72 2.31
C ARG A 249 8.77 -6.35 1.86
N ASN A 250 9.00 -7.63 2.20
CA ASN A 250 10.18 -8.36 1.75
C ASN A 250 10.04 -8.76 0.27
N PRO A 251 10.93 -8.28 -0.63
CA PRO A 251 10.79 -8.52 -2.05
C PRO A 251 11.25 -9.92 -2.52
N LYS A 252 11.76 -10.78 -1.64
CA LYS A 252 12.15 -12.15 -2.05
C LYS A 252 10.90 -12.97 -2.36
N TRP A 253 10.90 -13.60 -3.53
CA TRP A 253 9.73 -14.31 -4.05
C TRP A 253 9.16 -15.37 -3.12
N LYS A 254 10.01 -16.16 -2.44
CA LYS A 254 9.56 -17.14 -1.44
C LYS A 254 8.68 -16.50 -0.37
N PHE A 255 9.16 -15.43 0.28
CA PHE A 255 8.38 -14.72 1.30
C PHE A 255 7.10 -14.09 0.74
N ILE A 256 7.13 -13.62 -0.52
CA ILE A 256 5.94 -13.13 -1.21
C ILE A 256 4.91 -14.26 -1.31
N VAL A 257 5.30 -15.43 -1.84
CA VAL A 257 4.43 -16.60 -2.03
C VAL A 257 3.89 -17.11 -0.69
N GLU A 258 4.73 -17.27 0.32
CA GLU A 258 4.33 -17.73 1.66
C GLU A 258 3.25 -16.82 2.26
N LYS A 259 3.48 -15.50 2.24
CA LYS A 259 2.50 -14.53 2.75
C LYS A 259 1.26 -14.45 1.88
N TYR A 260 1.42 -14.47 0.57
CA TYR A 260 0.32 -14.37 -0.39
C TYR A 260 -0.63 -15.57 -0.30
N SER A 261 -0.09 -16.77 -0.06
CA SER A 261 -0.86 -18.01 0.09
C SER A 261 -1.84 -18.01 1.26
N ALA A 262 -1.60 -17.17 2.27
CA ALA A 262 -2.46 -16.99 3.44
C ALA A 262 -3.53 -15.90 3.24
N ARG A 263 -3.59 -15.24 2.07
CA ARG A 263 -4.48 -14.10 1.83
C ARG A 263 -5.75 -14.49 1.09
N PHE A 264 -6.82 -13.77 1.40
CA PHE A 264 -8.13 -13.94 0.82
C PHE A 264 -8.28 -13.21 -0.51
N LEU A 265 -9.03 -13.85 -1.41
CA LEU A 265 -9.50 -13.29 -2.67
C LEU A 265 -11.01 -13.43 -2.74
N THR A 266 -11.68 -12.38 -3.24
CA THR A 266 -13.11 -12.47 -3.56
C THR A 266 -13.37 -13.34 -4.77
N ASN A 267 -12.43 -13.38 -5.73
CA ASN A 267 -12.47 -14.21 -6.92
C ASN A 267 -11.19 -15.04 -7.03
N ALA A 268 -11.30 -16.36 -6.97
CA ALA A 268 -10.15 -17.27 -7.05
C ALA A 268 -9.34 -17.11 -8.35
N GLY A 269 -10.00 -16.74 -9.46
CA GLY A 269 -9.34 -16.51 -10.76
C GLY A 269 -8.36 -15.34 -10.77
N ASP A 270 -8.46 -14.42 -9.80
CA ASP A 270 -7.58 -13.25 -9.73
C ASP A 270 -6.21 -13.58 -9.09
N ARG A 271 -6.02 -14.81 -8.60
CA ARG A 271 -4.84 -15.18 -7.80
C ARG A 271 -3.52 -14.95 -8.51
N LEU A 272 -3.43 -15.32 -9.78
CA LEU A 272 -2.23 -15.09 -10.57
C LEU A 272 -2.11 -13.61 -11.00
N ILE A 273 -3.25 -13.00 -11.34
CA ILE A 273 -3.31 -11.61 -11.81
C ILE A 273 -2.80 -10.65 -10.72
N ALA A 274 -3.16 -10.89 -9.46
CA ALA A 274 -2.76 -10.05 -8.33
C ALA A 274 -1.25 -10.06 -8.03
N LEU A 275 -0.48 -11.00 -8.60
CA LEU A 275 0.99 -11.03 -8.50
C LEU A 275 1.69 -10.70 -9.82
N GLU A 276 0.97 -10.52 -10.91
CA GLU A 276 1.56 -10.36 -12.24
C GLU A 276 2.43 -9.11 -12.34
N GLY A 277 2.03 -8.00 -11.70
CA GLY A 277 2.85 -6.78 -11.64
C GLY A 277 4.17 -7.01 -10.91
N LEU A 278 4.13 -7.70 -9.76
CA LEU A 278 5.35 -8.06 -9.01
C LEU A 278 6.25 -8.98 -9.80
N ARG A 279 5.67 -10.02 -10.41
CA ARG A 279 6.40 -10.98 -11.24
C ARG A 279 7.13 -10.26 -12.37
N ARG A 280 6.45 -9.36 -13.09
CA ARG A 280 7.03 -8.58 -14.19
C ARG A 280 8.21 -7.71 -13.73
N GLU A 281 8.08 -7.00 -12.61
CA GLU A 281 9.16 -6.15 -12.10
C GLU A 281 10.36 -6.96 -11.61
N ILE A 282 10.13 -8.10 -10.93
CA ILE A 282 11.22 -9.00 -10.51
C ILE A 282 11.91 -9.63 -11.72
N GLN A 283 11.17 -9.98 -12.77
CA GLN A 283 11.75 -10.50 -14.01
C GLN A 283 12.67 -9.48 -14.67
N LYS A 284 12.25 -8.20 -14.76
CA LYS A 284 13.07 -7.12 -15.31
C LYS A 284 14.41 -6.99 -14.57
N ARG A 285 14.39 -7.11 -13.24
CA ARG A 285 15.58 -7.02 -12.38
C ARG A 285 16.51 -8.22 -12.50
N THR A 286 15.94 -9.41 -12.33
CA THR A 286 16.73 -10.66 -12.21
C THR A 286 17.13 -11.21 -13.56
N LYS A 287 16.38 -10.88 -14.62
CA LYS A 287 16.45 -11.53 -15.94
C LYS A 287 16.31 -13.05 -15.85
N ASP A 288 15.71 -13.57 -14.77
CA ASP A 288 15.53 -14.99 -14.55
C ASP A 288 14.30 -15.51 -15.33
N THR A 289 14.28 -16.82 -15.56
CA THR A 289 13.16 -17.52 -16.17
C THR A 289 12.13 -17.85 -15.09
N TYR A 290 10.88 -17.45 -15.32
CA TYR A 290 9.76 -17.77 -14.45
C TYR A 290 9.12 -19.10 -14.89
N TRP A 291 9.10 -20.08 -14.00
CA TRP A 291 8.54 -21.41 -14.20
C TRP A 291 7.33 -21.59 -13.30
N PHE A 292 6.13 -21.57 -13.86
CA PHE A 292 4.89 -22.02 -13.19
C PHE A 292 4.73 -21.58 -11.72
N GLY A 293 5.13 -20.35 -11.39
CA GLY A 293 5.02 -19.84 -10.03
C GLY A 293 6.34 -19.65 -9.27
N ILE A 294 7.48 -20.04 -9.83
CA ILE A 294 8.81 -19.94 -9.20
C ILE A 294 9.87 -19.43 -10.18
N TRP A 295 11.02 -18.99 -9.67
CA TRP A 295 12.17 -18.52 -10.45
C TRP A 295 13.21 -19.63 -10.60
N LYS A 296 13.62 -19.93 -11.84
CA LYS A 296 14.50 -21.05 -12.19
C LYS A 296 15.76 -21.10 -11.34
N ASN A 297 16.47 -20.00 -11.17
CA ASN A 297 17.75 -19.98 -10.43
C ASN A 297 17.59 -20.05 -8.91
N ALA A 298 16.37 -19.95 -8.39
CA ALA A 298 16.06 -20.04 -6.97
C ALA A 298 15.13 -21.23 -6.64
N THR A 299 15.02 -22.19 -7.57
CA THR A 299 14.12 -23.36 -7.46
C THR A 299 14.27 -24.11 -6.13
N PRO A 300 15.48 -24.49 -5.64
CA PRO A 300 15.60 -25.25 -4.40
C PRO A 300 15.01 -24.54 -3.18
N ASP A 301 15.21 -23.22 -3.05
CA ASP A 301 14.65 -22.44 -1.93
C ASP A 301 13.14 -22.23 -2.09
N GLN A 302 12.68 -21.97 -3.32
CA GLN A 302 11.28 -21.65 -3.59
C GLN A 302 10.37 -22.86 -3.59
N LEU A 303 10.89 -24.08 -3.73
CA LEU A 303 10.12 -25.32 -3.52
C LEU A 303 9.85 -25.59 -2.04
N LEU A 304 10.57 -24.93 -1.12
CA LEU A 304 10.40 -25.06 0.33
C LEU A 304 9.43 -24.00 0.90
N TRP A 305 8.58 -23.41 0.06
CA TRP A 305 7.55 -22.50 0.53
C TRP A 305 6.52 -23.26 1.39
N TYR A 306 5.96 -22.57 2.38
CA TYR A 306 4.88 -23.10 3.20
C TYR A 306 3.95 -21.98 3.64
N SER A 307 2.72 -22.33 4.01
CA SER A 307 1.76 -21.40 4.58
C SER A 307 1.35 -21.92 5.95
N VAL A 308 1.58 -21.14 7.00
CA VAL A 308 1.25 -21.53 8.39
C VAL A 308 -0.27 -21.67 8.54
N GLU A 309 -1.01 -20.70 8.01
CA GLU A 309 -2.48 -20.67 8.02
C GLU A 309 -2.95 -20.35 6.59
N PRO A 310 -3.08 -21.36 5.71
CA PRO A 310 -3.59 -21.12 4.37
C PRO A 310 -5.03 -20.62 4.44
N ALA A 311 -5.36 -19.57 3.69
CA ALA A 311 -6.74 -19.12 3.56
C ALA A 311 -7.60 -20.23 2.92
N ASP A 312 -8.89 -20.28 3.26
CA ASP A 312 -9.85 -21.17 2.60
C ASP A 312 -9.81 -20.95 1.07
N ARG A 313 -9.43 -22.00 0.35
CA ARG A 313 -9.23 -21.95 -1.09
C ARG A 313 -10.51 -22.40 -1.79
N LEU A 314 -11.23 -21.44 -2.36
CA LEU A 314 -12.25 -21.74 -3.36
C LEU A 314 -11.58 -22.43 -4.55
N LEU A 315 -12.26 -23.40 -5.17
CA LEU A 315 -11.76 -24.08 -6.36
C LEU A 315 -11.43 -23.04 -7.45
N SER A 316 -10.16 -22.98 -7.84
CA SER A 316 -9.73 -22.11 -8.93
C SER A 316 -10.35 -22.58 -10.25
N PRO A 317 -10.90 -21.67 -11.07
CA PRO A 317 -11.41 -22.00 -12.40
C PRO A 317 -10.30 -22.38 -13.39
N LEU A 318 -9.02 -22.27 -13.00
CA LEU A 318 -7.84 -22.48 -13.84
C LEU A 318 -7.26 -23.89 -13.75
N GLU A 319 -7.97 -24.85 -13.14
CA GLU A 319 -7.54 -26.26 -12.97
C GLU A 319 -6.13 -26.41 -12.37
N ILE A 320 -5.75 -25.50 -11.47
CA ILE A 320 -4.43 -25.49 -10.83
C ILE A 320 -4.39 -26.60 -9.75
N PRO A 321 -3.29 -27.38 -9.67
CA PRO A 321 -3.17 -28.42 -8.64
C PRO A 321 -3.32 -27.86 -7.23
N THR A 322 -4.14 -28.48 -6.39
CA THR A 322 -4.50 -28.01 -5.03
C THR A 322 -3.32 -27.85 -4.07
N TRP A 323 -2.21 -28.54 -4.35
CA TRP A 323 -0.97 -28.43 -3.59
C TRP A 323 -0.07 -27.26 -4.02
N SER A 324 -0.39 -26.58 -5.13
CA SER A 324 0.31 -25.36 -5.55
C SER A 324 -0.14 -24.16 -4.73
N TRP A 325 0.74 -23.18 -4.52
CA TRP A 325 0.35 -21.92 -3.87
C TRP A 325 -0.68 -21.13 -4.71
N ALA A 326 -0.68 -21.35 -6.03
CA ALA A 326 -1.54 -20.66 -6.98
C ALA A 326 -2.97 -21.22 -7.05
N SER A 327 -3.26 -22.33 -6.36
CA SER A 327 -4.57 -23.00 -6.38
C SER A 327 -5.67 -22.22 -5.70
#